data_AF-A0A7J8NJF9-F1
#
_entry.id   AF-A0A7J8NJF9-F1
#
_cell.length_a   1.000
_cell.length_b   1.000
_cell.length_c   1.000
_cell.angle_alpha   90.00
_cell.angle_beta   90.00
_cell.angle_gamma   90.00
#
_symmetry.space_group_name_H-M   'P 1'
#
loop_
_entity.id
_entity.type
_entity.pdbx_description
1 polymer ?
#
loop_
_entity_poly.entity_id
_entity_poly.type
_entity_poly.pdbx_seq_one_letter_code
_entity_poly.pdbx_strand_id
1 'polypeptide(L)'
;RYKALIHSRGPRATVVEHINQKEVVGDLFNQLRLALQRRTKGRPAQTLAATNMDDRELTESMQKLLIVMQRLDEKIAPLLEADGELFNKRWGFLSRAGLWDKSHLMRQIEKYADIYTSRVSNFLNYTPFMYFRSQEQTLAHDTYSHYCSEHNGSSTN
;
A
#
# COMPACT_ATOMS: atom_id res chain seq x y z
N ARG A 1 -12.33 19.96 -2.34
CA ARG A 1 -12.10 18.51 -2.59
C ARG A 1 -10.89 18.27 -3.51
N TYR A 2 -10.85 18.84 -4.73
CA TYR A 2 -9.67 18.68 -5.62
C TYR A 2 -8.35 19.18 -5.00
N LYS A 3 -8.36 20.35 -4.34
CA LYS A 3 -7.18 20.85 -3.60
C LYS A 3 -6.70 19.87 -2.52
N ALA A 4 -7.61 19.29 -1.73
CA ALA A 4 -7.26 18.30 -0.71
C ALA A 4 -6.57 17.05 -1.31
N LEU A 5 -7.05 16.57 -2.47
CA LEU A 5 -6.41 15.46 -3.19
C LEU A 5 -4.97 15.80 -3.62
N ILE A 6 -4.72 17.03 -4.10
CA ILE A 6 -3.36 17.45 -4.46
C ILE A 6 -2.45 17.49 -3.24
N HIS A 7 -2.93 18.07 -2.13
CA HIS A 7 -2.13 18.20 -0.89
C HIS A 7 -1.85 16.84 -0.25
N SER A 8 -2.74 15.86 -0.39
CA SER A 8 -2.52 14.49 0.10
C SER A 8 -1.42 13.72 -0.63
N ARG A 9 -1.00 14.12 -1.84
CA ARG A 9 -0.06 13.31 -2.66
C ARG A 9 1.32 13.15 -2.02
N GLY A 10 1.89 14.23 -1.49
CA GLY A 10 3.22 14.21 -0.86
C GLY A 10 3.27 13.32 0.39
N PRO A 11 2.44 13.61 1.42
CA PRO A 11 2.35 12.77 2.62
C PRO A 11 2.00 11.32 2.31
N ARG A 12 1.19 11.06 1.28
CA ARG A 12 0.88 9.68 0.89
C ARG A 12 2.09 8.95 0.35
N ALA A 13 2.94 9.59 -0.46
CA ALA A 13 4.16 8.97 -0.98
C ALA A 13 5.09 8.55 0.16
N THR A 14 5.24 9.39 1.20
CA THR A 14 6.07 9.03 2.36
C THR A 14 5.49 7.87 3.16
N VAL A 15 4.17 7.80 3.33
CA VAL A 15 3.51 6.65 3.98
C VAL A 15 3.75 5.36 3.21
N VAL A 16 3.58 5.40 1.88
CA VAL A 16 3.82 4.22 1.02
C VAL A 16 5.27 3.74 1.16
N GLU A 17 6.22 4.68 1.16
CA GLU A 17 7.63 4.35 1.37
C GLU A 17 7.88 3.66 2.73
N HIS A 18 7.29 4.17 3.81
CA HIS A 18 7.44 3.56 5.15
C HIS A 18 6.80 2.17 5.23
N ILE A 19 5.68 1.94 4.53
CA ILE A 19 5.03 0.63 4.46
C ILE A 19 5.88 -0.35 3.66
N ASN A 20 6.44 0.06 2.52
CA ASN A 20 7.33 -0.77 1.73
C ASN A 20 8.58 -1.16 2.54
N GLN A 21 9.17 -0.22 3.28
CA GLN A 21 10.26 -0.51 4.20
C GLN A 21 9.84 -1.50 5.29
N LYS A 22 8.64 -1.35 5.85
CA LYS A 22 8.09 -2.27 6.85
C LYS A 22 7.86 -3.67 6.29
N GLU A 23 7.38 -3.79 5.05
CA GLU A 23 7.18 -5.07 4.36
C GLU A 23 8.52 -5.78 4.18
N VAL A 24 9.56 -5.09 3.68
CA VAL A 24 10.90 -5.68 3.52
C VAL A 24 11.46 -6.17 4.86
N VAL A 25 11.32 -5.37 5.93
CA VAL A 25 11.77 -5.76 7.29
C VAL A 25 10.95 -6.95 7.81
N GLY A 26 9.64 -6.96 7.56
CA GLY A 26 8.74 -8.05 7.94
C GLY A 26 9.04 -9.35 7.21
N ASP A 27 9.38 -9.30 5.93
CA ASP A 27 9.79 -10.45 5.14
C ASP A 27 11.09 -11.03 5.66
N LEU A 28 12.09 -10.18 5.94
CA LEU A 28 13.34 -10.63 6.55
C LEU A 28 13.09 -11.27 7.92
N PHE A 29 12.25 -10.65 8.76
CA PHE A 29 11.87 -11.23 10.05
C PHE A 29 11.21 -12.61 9.89
N ASN A 30 10.31 -12.75 8.92
CA ASN A 30 9.65 -14.02 8.61
C ASN A 30 10.63 -15.09 8.13
N GLN A 31 11.62 -14.73 7.31
CA GLN A 31 12.68 -15.63 6.86
C GLN A 31 13.52 -16.14 8.03
N LEU A 32 13.93 -15.27 8.95
CA LEU A 32 14.71 -15.66 10.14
C LEU A 32 13.87 -16.54 11.08
N ARG A 33 12.60 -16.19 11.31
CA ARG A 33 11.65 -16.99 12.10
C ARG A 33 11.49 -18.40 11.52
N LEU A 34 11.37 -18.50 10.20
CA LEU A 34 11.26 -19.78 9.50
C LEU A 34 12.56 -20.59 9.58
N ALA A 35 13.73 -19.95 9.49
CA ALA A 35 15.02 -20.60 9.66
C ALA A 35 15.13 -21.27 11.04
N LEU A 36 14.79 -20.55 12.12
CA LEU A 36 14.77 -21.08 13.48
C LEU A 36 13.82 -22.28 13.63
N GLN A 37 12.61 -22.16 13.07
CA GLN A 37 11.62 -23.24 13.12
C GLN A 37 12.10 -24.51 12.39
N ARG A 38 12.81 -24.35 11.26
CA ARG A 38 13.36 -25.48 10.50
C ARG A 38 14.49 -26.16 11.25
N ARG A 39 15.40 -25.39 11.87
CA ARG A 39 16.49 -25.91 12.71
C ARG A 39 15.98 -26.74 13.88
N THR A 40 14.93 -26.24 14.56
CA THR A 40 14.26 -26.97 15.65
C THR A 40 13.74 -28.34 15.20
N LYS A 41 13.36 -28.48 13.92
CA LYS A 41 12.90 -29.74 13.31
C LYS A 41 14.00 -30.53 12.60
N GLY A 42 15.28 -30.18 12.80
CA GLY A 42 16.42 -30.85 12.17
C GLY A 42 16.54 -30.64 10.66
N ARG A 43 15.93 -29.59 10.11
CA ARG A 43 15.99 -29.24 8.67
C ARG A 43 16.90 -28.03 8.45
N PRO A 44 17.68 -27.99 7.35
CA PRO A 44 18.51 -26.84 7.04
C PRO A 44 17.65 -25.60 6.73
N ALA A 45 18.21 -24.41 7.00
CA ALA A 45 17.58 -23.13 6.67
C ALA A 45 17.47 -22.95 5.15
N GLN A 46 16.66 -21.98 4.71
CA GLN A 46 16.43 -21.74 3.28
C GLN A 46 17.62 -21.09 2.58
N THR A 47 18.40 -20.27 3.30
CA THR A 47 19.57 -19.56 2.77
C THR A 47 20.85 -20.01 3.47
N LEU A 48 21.97 -20.00 2.73
CA LEU A 48 23.28 -20.36 3.26
C LEU A 48 23.71 -19.44 4.41
N ALA A 49 23.46 -18.13 4.29
CA ALA A 49 23.73 -17.16 5.35
C ALA A 49 22.99 -17.52 6.65
N ALA A 50 21.68 -17.81 6.55
CA ALA A 50 20.88 -18.23 7.70
C ALA A 50 21.18 -19.66 8.17
N THR A 51 22.02 -20.43 7.47
CA THR A 51 22.49 -21.75 7.92
C THR A 51 23.76 -21.63 8.75
N ASN A 52 24.59 -20.61 8.48
CA ASN A 52 25.88 -20.42 9.15
C ASN A 52 25.82 -19.53 10.41
N MET A 53 24.72 -18.79 10.63
CA MET A 53 24.54 -17.96 11.84
C MET A 53 24.24 -18.79 13.09
N ASP A 54 24.65 -18.31 14.26
CA ASP A 54 24.28 -18.91 15.54
C ASP A 54 22.81 -18.62 15.91
N ASP A 55 22.20 -19.52 16.70
CA ASP A 55 20.81 -19.37 17.15
C ASP A 55 20.61 -18.11 18.00
N ARG A 56 21.61 -17.74 18.81
CA ARG A 56 21.58 -16.50 19.58
C ARG A 56 21.58 -15.27 18.68
N GLU A 57 22.48 -15.21 17.71
CA GLU A 57 22.56 -14.10 16.74
C GLU A 57 21.26 -13.95 15.93
N LEU A 58 20.62 -15.07 15.57
CA LEU A 58 19.30 -15.09 14.94
C LEU A 58 18.24 -14.43 15.81
N THR A 59 18.16 -14.82 17.10
CA THR A 59 17.17 -14.24 18.02
C THR A 59 17.41 -12.75 18.29
N GLU A 60 18.67 -12.33 18.43
CA GLU A 60 19.03 -10.92 18.60
C GLU A 60 18.68 -10.09 17.34
N SER A 61 18.92 -10.65 16.15
CA SER A 61 18.54 -10.01 14.88
C SER A 61 17.03 -9.87 14.75
N MET A 62 16.27 -10.91 15.12
CA MET A 62 14.81 -10.85 15.13
C MET A 62 14.28 -9.78 16.09
N GLN A 63 14.85 -9.64 17.28
CA GLN A 63 14.48 -8.58 18.23
C GLN A 63 14.75 -7.18 17.66
N LYS A 64 15.90 -6.98 17.02
CA LYS A 64 16.23 -5.71 16.36
C LYS A 64 15.24 -5.37 15.26
N LEU A 65 14.88 -6.34 14.41
CA LEU A 65 13.89 -6.14 13.34
C LEU A 65 12.51 -5.79 13.90
N LEU A 66 12.09 -6.43 14.98
CA LEU A 66 10.80 -6.13 15.64
C LEU A 66 10.76 -4.68 16.15
N ILE A 67 11.85 -4.19 16.76
CA ILE A 67 11.96 -2.79 17.20
C ILE A 67 11.89 -1.84 15.99
N VAL A 68 12.53 -2.18 14.87
CA VAL A 68 12.47 -1.37 13.64
C VAL A 68 11.05 -1.32 13.09
N MET A 69 10.34 -2.46 13.04
CA MET A 69 8.94 -2.50 12.61
C MET A 69 8.04 -1.64 13.50
N GLN A 70 8.20 -1.70 14.83
CA GLN A 70 7.44 -0.88 15.76
C GLN A 70 7.69 0.62 15.53
N ARG A 71 8.95 1.03 15.33
CA ARG A 71 9.29 2.42 15.02
C ARG A 71 8.72 2.89 13.68
N LEU A 72 8.60 2.00 12.70
CA LEU A 72 7.93 2.31 11.44
C LEU A 72 6.42 2.50 11.67
N ASP A 73 5.80 1.67 12.49
CA ASP A 73 4.38 1.82 12.84
C ASP A 73 4.07 3.13 13.58
N GLU A 74 4.94 3.54 14.51
CA GLU A 74 4.85 4.83 15.20
C GLU A 74 4.93 6.03 14.25
N LYS A 75 5.58 5.87 13.08
CA LYS A 75 5.64 6.90 12.03
C LYS A 75 4.44 6.83 11.07
N ILE A 76 3.99 5.63 10.72
CA ILE A 76 2.91 5.43 9.74
C ILE A 76 1.57 5.91 10.31
N ALA A 77 1.26 5.59 11.57
CA ALA A 77 -0.01 5.93 12.20
C ALA A 77 -0.36 7.44 12.14
N PRO A 78 0.51 8.38 12.61
CA PRO A 78 0.18 9.80 12.58
C PRO A 78 0.08 10.36 11.16
N LEU A 79 0.87 9.83 10.21
CA LEU A 79 0.79 10.26 8.81
C LEU A 79 -0.55 9.84 8.16
N LEU A 80 -1.06 8.65 8.49
CA LEU A 80 -2.38 8.20 8.01
C LEU A 80 -3.51 9.02 8.61
N GLU A 81 -3.42 9.39 9.89
CA GLU A 81 -4.42 10.25 10.55
C GLU A 81 -4.44 11.64 9.90
N ALA A 82 -3.27 12.25 9.72
CA ALA A 82 -3.13 13.56 9.07
C ALA A 82 -3.65 13.57 7.62
N ASP A 83 -3.48 12.48 6.86
CA ASP A 83 -4.04 12.34 5.51
C ASP A 83 -5.59 12.38 5.52
N GLY A 84 -6.21 11.74 6.52
CA GLY A 84 -7.66 11.72 6.67
C GLY A 84 -8.27 13.07 7.02
N GLU A 85 -7.56 13.90 7.81
CA GLU A 85 -8.04 15.21 8.26
C GLU A 85 -8.27 16.21 7.12
N LEU A 86 -7.54 16.09 6.01
CA LEU A 86 -7.71 16.93 4.81
C LEU A 86 -9.13 16.83 4.21
N PHE A 87 -9.87 15.77 4.54
CA PHE A 87 -11.25 15.55 4.13
C PHE A 87 -12.21 15.82 5.28
N ASN A 88 -12.64 14.78 5.99
CA ASN A 88 -13.54 14.89 7.12
C ASN A 88 -12.82 14.36 8.36
N LYS A 89 -12.71 15.17 9.40
CA LYS A 89 -12.00 14.79 10.64
C LYS A 89 -12.54 13.54 11.32
N ARG A 90 -13.84 13.23 11.17
CA ARG A 90 -14.47 12.08 11.83
C ARG A 90 -14.48 10.82 10.98
N TRP A 91 -14.65 10.97 9.67
CA TRP A 91 -14.90 9.86 8.76
C TRP A 91 -13.81 9.66 7.70
N GLY A 92 -12.86 10.58 7.60
CA GLY A 92 -11.82 10.58 6.58
C GLY A 92 -12.40 10.60 5.16
N PHE A 93 -11.93 9.67 4.34
CA PHE A 93 -12.33 9.52 2.94
C PHE A 93 -13.58 8.64 2.80
N LEU A 94 -14.48 9.03 1.89
CA LEU A 94 -15.65 8.20 1.57
C LEU A 94 -15.31 6.98 0.70
N SER A 95 -14.22 7.02 -0.08
CA SER A 95 -13.87 5.97 -1.04
C SER A 95 -12.95 4.87 -0.47
N ARG A 96 -12.29 5.12 0.66
CA ARG A 96 -11.27 4.24 1.24
C ARG A 96 -11.44 4.11 2.74
N ALA A 97 -11.05 2.97 3.29
CA ALA A 97 -11.00 2.69 4.71
C ALA A 97 -9.57 2.29 5.08
N GLY A 98 -8.72 3.26 5.39
CA GLY A 98 -7.27 3.06 5.53
C GLY A 98 -6.51 3.40 4.24
N LEU A 99 -5.29 2.86 4.08
CA LEU A 99 -4.42 3.27 2.98
C LEU A 99 -4.80 2.65 1.63
N TRP A 100 -4.91 1.32 1.59
CA TRP A 100 -5.10 0.53 0.37
C TRP A 100 -6.51 0.00 0.19
N ASP A 101 -7.30 -0.01 1.27
CA ASP A 101 -8.61 -0.64 1.28
C ASP A 101 -9.72 0.28 0.79
N LYS A 102 -10.62 -0.30 -0.02
CA LYS A 102 -11.86 0.34 -0.47
C LYS A 102 -12.87 0.39 0.69
N SER A 103 -13.55 1.52 0.84
CA SER A 103 -14.66 1.61 1.80
C SER A 103 -15.82 0.72 1.37
N HIS A 104 -16.75 0.42 2.29
CA HIS A 104 -17.96 -0.32 1.94
C HIS A 104 -18.78 0.39 0.85
N LEU A 105 -18.90 1.72 0.93
CA LEU A 105 -19.57 2.53 -0.09
C LEU A 105 -18.89 2.38 -1.46
N MET A 106 -17.56 2.43 -1.51
CA MET A 106 -16.81 2.28 -2.76
C MET A 106 -17.00 0.90 -3.38
N ARG A 107 -17.01 -0.16 -2.55
CA ARG A 107 -17.33 -1.52 -3.00
C ARG A 107 -18.75 -1.62 -3.57
N GLN A 108 -19.72 -0.93 -2.97
CA GLN A 108 -21.08 -0.87 -3.52
C GLN A 108 -21.13 -0.14 -4.86
N ILE A 109 -20.46 1.01 -4.98
CA ILE A 109 -20.40 1.76 -6.24
C ILE A 109 -19.77 0.90 -7.33
N GLU A 110 -18.63 0.27 -7.06
CA GLU A 110 -17.93 -0.60 -8.02
C GLU A 110 -18.75 -1.82 -8.43
N LYS A 111 -19.55 -2.37 -7.51
CA LYS A 111 -20.42 -3.53 -7.80
C LYS A 111 -21.63 -3.17 -8.66
N TYR A 112 -22.22 -1.98 -8.46
CA TYR A 112 -23.54 -1.65 -9.02
C TYR A 112 -23.50 -0.60 -10.13
N ALA A 113 -22.40 0.12 -10.30
CA ALA A 113 -22.28 1.14 -11.34
C ALA A 113 -21.14 0.78 -12.30
N ASP A 114 -21.47 0.53 -13.56
CA ASP A 114 -20.46 0.33 -14.62
C ASP A 114 -19.59 1.59 -14.80
N ILE A 115 -20.20 2.77 -14.63
CA ILE A 115 -19.55 4.07 -14.69
C ILE A 115 -20.12 4.96 -13.57
N TYR A 116 -19.26 5.69 -12.88
CA TYR A 116 -19.67 6.67 -11.87
C TYR A 116 -19.00 8.03 -12.09
N THR A 117 -19.74 9.11 -11.83
CA THR A 117 -19.24 10.48 -11.94
C THR A 117 -19.98 11.39 -10.95
N SER A 118 -19.47 12.60 -10.71
CA SER A 118 -20.07 13.49 -9.70
C SER A 118 -21.44 14.04 -10.12
N ARG A 119 -21.69 14.19 -11.43
CA ARG A 119 -22.96 14.70 -12.01
C ARG A 119 -23.16 14.15 -13.42
N VAL A 120 -24.42 13.96 -13.82
CA VAL A 120 -24.79 13.50 -15.18
C VAL A 120 -24.28 14.44 -16.26
N SER A 121 -24.25 15.76 -16.00
CA SER A 121 -23.71 16.76 -16.93
C SER A 121 -22.25 16.50 -17.33
N ASN A 122 -21.50 15.72 -16.56
CA ASN A 122 -20.13 15.37 -16.93
C ASN A 122 -20.06 14.49 -18.18
N PHE A 123 -21.15 13.82 -18.57
CA PHE A 123 -21.23 13.08 -19.82
C PHE A 123 -21.26 14.00 -21.06
N LEU A 124 -21.61 15.28 -20.90
CA LEU A 124 -21.56 16.26 -22.01
C LEU A 124 -20.13 16.57 -22.46
N ASN A 125 -19.12 16.23 -21.66
CA ASN A 125 -17.72 16.37 -22.02
C ASN A 125 -17.25 15.25 -22.96
N TYR A 126 -18.09 14.25 -23.23
CA TYR A 126 -17.78 13.11 -24.07
C TYR A 126 -18.70 13.08 -25.30
N THR A 127 -18.21 12.49 -26.39
CA THR A 127 -19.03 12.23 -27.57
C THR A 127 -20.10 11.15 -27.26
N PRO A 128 -21.31 11.22 -27.85
CA PRO A 128 -22.31 10.15 -27.76
C PRO A 128 -21.82 8.77 -28.22
N PHE A 129 -20.72 8.71 -29.00
CA PHE A 129 -20.09 7.47 -29.47
C PHE A 129 -18.92 7.01 -28.58
N MET A 130 -18.74 7.60 -27.40
CA MET A 130 -17.63 7.30 -26.50
C MET A 130 -17.71 5.85 -26.00
N TYR A 131 -16.56 5.20 -25.98
CA TYR A 131 -16.44 3.84 -25.47
C TYR A 131 -15.58 3.81 -24.22
N PHE A 132 -16.22 3.59 -23.08
CA PHE A 132 -15.56 3.57 -21.77
C PHE A 132 -14.94 2.19 -21.50
N ARG A 133 -13.68 2.19 -21.04
CA ARG A 133 -12.93 0.99 -20.65
C ARG A 133 -12.47 1.11 -19.21
N SER A 134 -12.64 0.04 -18.43
CA SER A 134 -12.05 -0.09 -17.11
C SER A 134 -10.56 -0.43 -17.21
N GLN A 135 -9.78 0.01 -16.23
CA GLN A 135 -8.40 -0.44 -16.07
C GLN A 135 -8.37 -1.88 -15.53
N GLU A 136 -7.32 -2.62 -15.88
CA GLU A 136 -7.09 -3.96 -15.35
C GLU A 136 -6.87 -3.90 -13.82
N GLN A 137 -7.46 -4.85 -13.12
CA GLN A 137 -7.27 -5.00 -11.67
C GLN A 137 -6.18 -6.03 -11.42
N THR A 138 -5.22 -5.68 -10.57
CA THR A 138 -4.15 -6.58 -10.15
C THR A 138 -4.55 -7.36 -8.91
N LEU A 139 -4.15 -8.63 -8.88
CA LEU A 139 -4.25 -9.51 -7.72
C LEU A 139 -2.98 -9.40 -6.87
N ALA A 140 -3.07 -9.81 -5.60
CA ALA A 140 -1.96 -9.71 -4.65
C ALA A 140 -0.70 -10.52 -5.04
N HIS A 141 -0.83 -11.50 -5.93
CA HIS A 141 0.27 -12.31 -6.45
C HIS A 141 0.73 -11.90 -7.85
N ASP A 142 0.07 -10.89 -8.45
CA ASP A 142 0.50 -10.36 -9.72
C ASP A 142 1.81 -9.61 -9.50
N THR A 143 2.83 -9.95 -10.27
CA THR A 143 4.15 -9.37 -10.14
C THR A 143 4.15 -7.96 -10.75
N TYR A 144 3.74 -6.94 -9.97
CA TYR A 144 3.88 -5.56 -10.40
C TYR A 144 5.03 -4.88 -9.67
N SER A 145 6.12 -4.63 -10.43
CA SER A 145 7.03 -3.53 -10.15
C SER A 145 6.19 -2.27 -9.97
N HIS A 146 6.30 -1.61 -8.82
CA HIS A 146 5.63 -0.34 -8.53
C HIS A 146 6.11 0.76 -9.50
N TYR A 147 5.64 0.74 -10.74
CA TYR A 147 5.67 1.91 -11.61
C TYR A 147 4.54 2.82 -11.16
N CYS A 148 4.86 3.71 -10.20
CA CYS A 148 4.23 5.01 -10.21
C CYS A 148 4.54 5.61 -11.59
N SER A 149 3.62 5.50 -12.56
CA SER A 149 3.75 6.28 -13.78
C SER A 149 3.69 7.74 -13.35
N GLU A 150 4.83 8.41 -13.33
CA GLU A 150 4.87 9.84 -13.52
C GLU A 150 4.12 10.11 -14.81
N HIS A 151 2.89 10.61 -14.67
CA HIS A 151 2.15 11.13 -15.80
C HIS A 151 2.86 12.43 -16.18
N ASN A 152 3.90 12.29 -17.00
CA ASN A 152 4.63 13.39 -17.61
C ASN A 152 3.63 14.05 -18.58
N GLY A 153 2.96 15.09 -18.10
CA GLY A 153 2.15 15.97 -18.92
C GLY A 153 3.06 16.86 -19.78
N SER A 154 3.81 16.26 -20.71
CA SER A 154 4.37 16.99 -21.86
C SER A 154 3.39 16.88 -23.00
N SER A 155 2.29 17.62 -22.92
CA SER A 155 1.56 18.04 -24.12
C SER A 155 2.19 19.34 -24.60
N THR A 156 3.24 19.20 -25.40
CA THR A 156 3.65 20.22 -26.35
C THR A 156 2.61 20.25 -27.47
N ASN A 157 1.91 21.38 -27.58
CA ASN A 157 1.59 22.08 -28.83
C ASN A 157 0.97 23.44 -28.50
#